data_AF-A0A3M1T9Y1-F1
#
_entry.id   AF-A0A3M1T9Y1-F1
#
_cell.length_a   1.000
_cell.length_b   1.000
_cell.length_c   1.000
_cell.angle_alpha   90.00
_cell.angle_beta   90.00
_cell.angle_gamma   90.00
#
_symmetry.space_group_name_H-M   'P 1'
#
loop_
_entity.id
_entity.type
_entity.pdbx_description
1 polymer ?
#
loop_
_entity_poly.entity_id
_entity_poly.type
_entity_poly.pdbx_seq_one_letter_code
_entity_poly.pdbx_strand_id
1 'polypeptide(L)'
;MSDLATLLLEQRYIDINQLDSARAQQEYTGKRIEHILVESRMVPERNLVDYISRVTRIPEVDLAQVVPRGDALAKMKGTDCFDLAVLPLELENNGRTLVVAVTDPVDIGHLDHIMRLAGCRVRTMVAGVNAIRRAVRKYYFGEEVEEEGIDLPPEDEFKITDMSGNTVMTSIDQLRRQDEARRRAQAAASAQASPSPPPRSDLFGGDLFDIKALSPQERARLSKLEDHMEKSRIVLQSVLELLVEKGVARREELRSALTNRSG
;
A
#
# COMPACT_ATOMS: atom_id res chain seq x y z
N MET A 1 -13.90 0.94 -20.80
CA MET A 1 -14.05 0.84 -19.34
C MET A 1 -13.07 -0.21 -18.88
N SER A 2 -12.14 0.12 -17.98
CA SER A 2 -11.14 -0.84 -17.52
C SER A 2 -11.80 -1.85 -16.59
N ASP A 3 -12.26 -2.96 -17.15
CA ASP A 3 -12.99 -4.02 -16.44
C ASP A 3 -12.21 -4.57 -15.24
N LEU A 4 -10.87 -4.50 -15.28
CA LEU A 4 -10.00 -4.85 -14.16
C LEU A 4 -10.31 -4.04 -12.90
N ALA A 5 -10.42 -2.71 -13.01
CA ALA A 5 -10.61 -1.85 -11.84
C ALA A 5 -11.95 -2.11 -11.17
N THR A 6 -12.99 -2.35 -11.98
CA THR A 6 -14.31 -2.76 -11.49
C THR A 6 -14.24 -4.14 -10.83
N LEU A 7 -13.54 -5.10 -11.42
CA LEU A 7 -13.40 -6.44 -10.83
C LEU A 7 -12.63 -6.39 -9.50
N LEU A 8 -11.55 -5.62 -9.41
CA LEU A 8 -10.79 -5.46 -8.16
C LEU A 8 -11.66 -4.86 -7.05
N LEU A 9 -12.60 -3.99 -7.41
CA LEU A 9 -13.58 -3.43 -6.48
C LEU A 9 -14.62 -4.49 -6.06
N GLU A 10 -15.13 -5.29 -6.99
CA GLU A 10 -16.04 -6.42 -6.71
C GLU A 10 -15.39 -7.46 -5.79
N GLN A 11 -14.11 -7.75 -6.00
CA GLN A 11 -13.31 -8.67 -5.19
C GLN A 11 -12.80 -8.04 -3.89
N ARG A 12 -13.13 -6.78 -3.61
CA ARG A 12 -12.75 -6.01 -2.41
C ARG A 12 -11.24 -5.85 -2.22
N TYR A 13 -10.45 -5.94 -3.29
CA TYR A 13 -9.02 -5.60 -3.24
C TYR A 13 -8.77 -4.10 -3.16
N ILE A 14 -9.69 -3.30 -3.71
CA ILE A 14 -9.62 -1.84 -3.66
C ILE A 14 -10.95 -1.23 -3.20
N ASP A 15 -10.87 -0.11 -2.51
CA ASP A 15 -12.03 0.72 -2.16
C ASP A 15 -12.32 1.77 -3.25
N ILE A 16 -13.54 2.31 -3.27
CA ILE A 16 -13.96 3.38 -4.17
C ILE A 16 -13.02 4.60 -4.04
N ASN A 17 -12.65 4.95 -2.80
CA ASN A 17 -11.74 6.08 -2.54
C ASN A 17 -10.34 5.86 -3.14
N GLN A 18 -9.85 4.62 -3.13
CA GLN A 18 -8.55 4.27 -3.73
C GLN A 18 -8.61 4.32 -5.25
N LEU A 19 -9.71 3.85 -5.84
CA LEU A 19 -9.94 3.93 -7.27
C LEU A 19 -10.03 5.37 -7.76
N ASP A 20 -10.74 6.24 -7.05
CA ASP A 20 -10.85 7.66 -7.39
C ASP A 20 -9.50 8.37 -7.29
N SER A 21 -8.72 8.06 -6.25
CA SER A 21 -7.35 8.57 -6.09
C SER A 21 -6.45 8.15 -7.25
N ALA A 22 -6.52 6.86 -7.65
CA ALA A 22 -5.76 6.35 -8.77
C ALA A 22 -6.19 6.98 -10.11
N ARG A 23 -7.48 7.29 -10.30
CA ARG A 23 -7.99 8.00 -11.48
C ARG A 23 -7.50 9.44 -11.54
N ALA A 24 -7.51 10.17 -10.43
CA ALA A 24 -6.94 11.51 -10.38
C ALA A 24 -5.45 11.51 -10.77
N GLN A 25 -4.69 10.51 -10.30
CA GLN A 25 -3.29 10.33 -10.69
C GLN A 25 -3.13 9.92 -12.16
N GLN A 26 -4.07 9.14 -12.71
CA GLN A 26 -4.10 8.80 -14.14
C GLN A 26 -4.30 10.04 -15.00
N GLU A 27 -5.21 10.93 -14.65
CA GLU A 27 -5.43 12.19 -15.39
C GLU A 27 -4.17 13.07 -15.40
N TYR A 28 -3.43 13.10 -14.29
CA TYR A 28 -2.20 13.88 -14.19
C TYR A 28 -1.03 13.25 -14.94
N THR A 29 -0.86 11.93 -14.86
CA THR A 29 0.33 11.22 -15.39
C THR A 29 0.15 10.66 -16.78
N GLY A 30 -1.09 10.45 -17.24
CA GLY A 30 -1.42 9.75 -18.47
C GLY A 30 -1.09 8.25 -18.46
N LYS A 31 -0.64 7.69 -17.32
CA LYS A 31 -0.33 6.26 -17.20
C LYS A 31 -1.60 5.41 -17.14
N ARG A 32 -1.48 4.10 -17.39
CA ARG A 32 -2.59 3.16 -17.18
C ARG A 32 -2.92 3.04 -15.69
N ILE A 33 -4.21 3.01 -15.38
CA ILE A 33 -4.74 2.90 -14.01
C ILE A 33 -4.16 1.70 -13.26
N GLU A 34 -3.98 0.58 -13.96
CA GLU A 34 -3.46 -0.68 -13.44
C GLU A 34 -2.02 -0.53 -12.93
N HIS A 35 -1.20 0.19 -13.69
CA HIS A 35 0.18 0.48 -13.30
C HIS A 35 0.21 1.42 -12.09
N ILE A 36 -0.70 2.39 -12.04
CA ILE A 36 -0.81 3.32 -10.90
C ILE A 36 -1.22 2.58 -9.63
N LEU A 37 -2.18 1.64 -9.72
CA LEU A 37 -2.61 0.84 -8.58
C LEU A 37 -1.47 -0.01 -7.99
N VAL A 38 -0.57 -0.53 -8.83
CA VAL A 38 0.61 -1.27 -8.40
C VAL A 38 1.72 -0.34 -7.89
N GLU A 39 2.00 0.78 -8.58
CA GLU A 39 3.01 1.77 -8.17
C GLU A 39 2.65 2.39 -6.80
N SER A 40 1.36 2.68 -6.57
CA SER A 40 0.83 3.21 -5.31
C SER A 40 0.64 2.15 -4.23
N ARG A 41 1.09 0.89 -4.46
CA ARG A 41 0.98 -0.26 -3.55
C ARG A 41 -0.44 -0.54 -3.06
N MET A 42 -1.46 -0.13 -3.82
CA MET A 42 -2.87 -0.38 -3.47
C MET A 42 -3.28 -1.81 -3.80
N VAL A 43 -2.67 -2.40 -4.84
CA VAL A 43 -2.93 -3.77 -5.28
C VAL A 43 -1.59 -4.50 -5.38
N PRO A 44 -1.47 -5.71 -4.83
CA PRO A 44 -0.28 -6.52 -5.01
C PRO A 44 -0.14 -6.93 -6.48
N GLU A 45 1.07 -6.82 -7.00
CA GLU A 45 1.40 -7.10 -8.40
C GLU A 45 0.99 -8.50 -8.86
N ARG A 46 1.10 -9.50 -7.97
CA ARG A 46 0.72 -10.89 -8.28
C ARG A 46 -0.75 -11.03 -8.67
N ASN A 47 -1.64 -10.30 -8.01
CA ASN A 47 -3.09 -10.37 -8.29
C ASN A 47 -3.41 -9.75 -9.66
N LEU A 48 -2.68 -8.70 -10.04
CA LEU A 48 -2.80 -8.12 -11.37
C LEU A 48 -2.37 -9.11 -12.46
N VAL A 49 -1.22 -9.77 -12.26
CA VAL A 49 -0.68 -10.76 -13.21
C VAL A 49 -1.63 -11.94 -13.37
N ASP A 50 -2.14 -12.52 -12.28
CA ASP A 50 -3.11 -13.62 -12.30
C ASP A 50 -4.39 -13.24 -13.05
N TYR A 51 -4.91 -12.03 -12.81
CA TYR A 51 -6.07 -11.53 -13.55
C TYR A 51 -5.80 -11.41 -15.06
N ILE A 52 -4.70 -10.74 -15.43
CA ILE A 52 -4.35 -10.55 -16.84
C ILE A 52 -4.18 -11.92 -17.51
N SER A 53 -3.51 -12.87 -16.83
CA SER A 53 -3.34 -14.24 -17.31
C SER A 53 -4.68 -14.92 -17.58
N ARG A 54 -5.65 -14.81 -16.66
CA ARG A 54 -7.00 -15.41 -16.81
C ARG A 54 -7.80 -14.80 -17.96
N VAL A 55 -7.79 -13.48 -18.08
CA VAL A 55 -8.55 -12.77 -19.14
C VAL A 55 -7.95 -13.04 -20.52
N THR A 56 -6.63 -12.98 -20.62
CA THR A 56 -5.91 -13.12 -21.90
C THR A 56 -5.63 -14.57 -22.28
N ARG A 57 -5.78 -15.51 -21.32
CA ARG A 57 -5.41 -16.94 -21.43
C ARG A 57 -3.94 -17.16 -21.77
N ILE A 58 -3.08 -16.21 -21.40
CA ILE A 58 -1.63 -16.27 -21.59
C ILE A 58 -0.99 -16.66 -20.26
N PRO A 59 -0.05 -17.61 -20.23
CA PRO A 59 0.56 -18.06 -18.99
C PRO A 59 1.34 -16.94 -18.31
N GLU A 60 1.23 -16.89 -16.98
CA GLU A 60 2.12 -16.09 -16.14
C GLU A 60 3.49 -16.74 -15.96
N VAL A 61 4.51 -15.93 -15.68
CA VAL A 61 5.87 -16.40 -15.41
C VAL A 61 6.45 -15.70 -14.18
N ASP A 62 7.01 -16.50 -13.27
CA ASP A 62 7.74 -15.99 -12.11
C ASP A 62 9.22 -15.77 -12.46
N LEU A 63 9.60 -14.51 -12.62
CA LEU A 63 10.95 -14.08 -12.95
C LEU A 63 11.97 -14.27 -11.81
N ALA A 64 11.50 -14.59 -10.59
CA ALA A 64 12.40 -14.95 -9.50
C ALA A 64 12.94 -16.38 -9.63
N GLN A 65 12.16 -17.29 -10.23
CA GLN A 65 12.53 -18.70 -10.38
C GLN A 65 13.11 -19.03 -11.76
N VAL A 66 12.71 -18.27 -12.79
CA VAL A 66 13.16 -18.50 -14.16
C VAL A 66 14.45 -17.72 -14.43
N VAL A 67 15.48 -18.43 -14.87
CA VAL A 67 16.74 -17.83 -15.32
C VAL A 67 16.69 -17.65 -16.85
N PRO A 68 16.75 -16.42 -17.37
CA PRO A 68 16.81 -16.15 -18.80
C PRO A 68 18.08 -16.75 -19.44
N ARG A 69 17.97 -17.23 -20.67
CA ARG A 69 19.13 -17.69 -21.44
C ARG A 69 19.90 -16.50 -22.03
N GLY A 70 21.23 -16.59 -22.02
CA GLY A 70 22.11 -15.52 -22.51
C GLY A 70 21.96 -15.20 -24.00
N ASP A 71 21.58 -16.18 -24.81
CA ASP A 71 21.29 -16.00 -26.24
C ASP A 71 20.02 -15.17 -26.48
N ALA A 72 19.00 -15.34 -25.63
CA ALA A 72 17.79 -14.53 -25.64
C ALA A 72 18.03 -13.10 -25.17
N LEU A 73 18.80 -12.93 -24.09
CA LEU A 73 19.16 -11.60 -23.58
C LEU A 73 19.95 -10.78 -24.61
N ALA A 74 20.81 -11.44 -25.41
CA ALA A 74 21.58 -10.78 -26.46
C ALA A 74 20.72 -10.24 -27.63
N LYS A 75 19.44 -10.61 -27.74
CA LYS A 75 18.53 -10.13 -28.80
C LYS A 75 18.04 -8.72 -28.59
N MET A 76 17.97 -8.24 -27.35
CA MET A 76 17.47 -6.91 -27.01
C MET A 76 18.46 -6.18 -26.12
N LYS A 77 18.55 -4.86 -26.25
CA LYS A 77 19.39 -4.04 -25.38
C LYS A 77 18.69 -3.83 -24.04
N GLY A 78 19.48 -3.75 -22.95
CA GLY A 78 18.95 -3.54 -21.61
C GLY A 78 18.17 -2.24 -21.43
N THR A 79 18.56 -1.17 -22.14
CA THR A 79 17.83 0.11 -22.16
C THR A 79 16.41 -0.06 -22.70
N ASP A 80 16.29 -0.72 -23.85
CA ASP A 80 15.01 -0.92 -24.53
C ASP A 80 14.12 -1.86 -23.70
N CYS A 81 14.71 -2.88 -23.07
CA CYS A 81 14.01 -3.77 -22.13
C CYS A 81 13.46 -3.02 -20.91
N PHE A 82 14.23 -2.07 -20.37
CA PHE A 82 13.83 -1.28 -19.20
C PHE A 82 12.69 -0.32 -19.54
N ASP A 83 12.82 0.43 -20.64
CA ASP A 83 11.86 1.43 -21.08
C ASP A 83 10.52 0.80 -21.49
N LEU A 84 10.58 -0.34 -22.18
CA LEU A 84 9.39 -1.08 -22.60
C LEU A 84 8.83 -1.98 -21.49
N ALA A 85 9.55 -2.15 -20.38
CA ALA A 85 9.20 -3.12 -19.33
C ALA A 85 8.96 -4.53 -19.91
N VAL A 86 9.97 -5.04 -20.62
CA VAL A 86 9.98 -6.37 -21.26
C VAL A 86 11.27 -7.10 -20.89
N LEU A 87 11.21 -8.42 -20.73
CA LEU A 87 12.40 -9.26 -20.52
C LEU A 87 12.42 -10.46 -21.49
N PRO A 88 13.46 -10.61 -22.32
CA PRO A 88 13.71 -11.85 -23.07
C PRO A 88 14.02 -13.01 -22.14
N LEU A 89 13.35 -14.15 -22.32
CA LEU A 89 13.55 -15.35 -21.50
C LEU A 89 14.34 -16.43 -22.25
N GLU A 90 13.87 -16.83 -23.42
CA GLU A 90 14.49 -17.91 -24.20
C GLU A 90 14.22 -17.79 -25.70
N LEU A 91 15.06 -18.46 -26.49
CA LEU A 91 14.88 -18.63 -27.92
C LEU A 91 14.39 -20.04 -28.23
N GLU A 92 13.25 -20.13 -28.89
CA GLU A 92 12.64 -21.35 -29.42
C GLU A 92 12.84 -21.43 -30.95
N ASN A 93 12.57 -22.62 -31.53
CA ASN A 93 12.57 -22.86 -32.98
C ASN A 93 13.87 -22.45 -33.68
N ASN A 94 15.01 -22.81 -33.10
CA ASN A 94 16.36 -22.44 -33.59
C ASN A 94 16.54 -20.91 -33.74
N GLY A 95 15.99 -20.12 -32.81
CA GLY A 95 16.17 -18.67 -32.77
C GLY A 95 15.18 -17.89 -33.65
N ARG A 96 14.11 -18.54 -34.13
CA ARG A 96 13.03 -17.89 -34.90
C ARG A 96 11.93 -17.29 -34.02
N THR A 97 11.81 -17.79 -32.79
CA THR A 97 10.79 -17.35 -31.84
C THR A 97 11.46 -16.96 -30.54
N LEU A 98 11.27 -15.72 -30.09
CA LEU A 98 11.73 -15.23 -28.80
C LEU A 98 10.56 -15.27 -27.81
N VAL A 99 10.74 -15.99 -26.71
CA VAL A 99 9.84 -15.95 -25.56
C VAL A 99 10.20 -14.74 -24.72
N VAL A 100 9.22 -13.87 -24.46
CA VAL A 100 9.40 -12.64 -23.69
C VAL A 100 8.36 -12.54 -22.59
N ALA A 101 8.78 -12.06 -21.42
CA ALA A 101 7.89 -11.63 -20.37
C ALA A 101 7.48 -10.16 -20.60
N VAL A 102 6.19 -9.89 -20.60
CA VAL A 102 5.59 -8.58 -20.85
C VAL A 102 4.56 -8.26 -19.78
N THR A 103 4.40 -6.97 -19.48
CA THR A 103 3.37 -6.48 -18.56
C THR A 103 1.95 -6.59 -19.12
N ASP A 104 1.75 -6.18 -20.38
CA ASP A 104 0.47 -6.25 -21.07
C ASP A 104 0.62 -6.97 -22.42
N PRO A 105 0.06 -8.18 -22.55
CA PRO A 105 0.17 -8.97 -23.78
C PRO A 105 -0.91 -8.64 -24.81
N VAL A 106 -1.85 -7.73 -24.54
CA VAL A 106 -2.96 -7.37 -25.47
C VAL A 106 -2.63 -6.13 -26.29
N ASP A 107 -1.64 -5.34 -25.86
CA ASP A 107 -1.21 -4.14 -26.54
C ASP A 107 -0.46 -4.47 -27.84
N ILE A 108 -1.21 -4.53 -28.95
CA ILE A 108 -0.68 -4.85 -30.28
C ILE A 108 0.44 -3.89 -30.69
N GLY A 109 0.30 -2.59 -30.38
CA GLY A 109 1.30 -1.59 -30.73
C GLY A 109 2.62 -1.81 -29.97
N HIS A 110 2.51 -2.18 -28.70
CA HIS A 110 3.65 -2.55 -27.87
C HIS A 110 4.33 -3.82 -28.39
N LEU A 111 3.56 -4.88 -28.68
CA LEU A 111 4.08 -6.13 -29.22
C LEU A 111 4.76 -5.96 -30.58
N ASP A 112 4.17 -5.20 -31.49
CA ASP A 112 4.75 -4.92 -32.80
C ASP A 112 6.09 -4.18 -32.68
N HIS A 113 6.22 -3.30 -31.68
CA HIS A 113 7.47 -2.62 -31.41
C HIS A 113 8.56 -3.59 -30.90
N ILE A 114 8.21 -4.49 -29.97
CA ILE A 114 9.10 -5.54 -29.48
C ILE A 114 9.54 -6.46 -30.63
N MET A 115 8.61 -6.88 -31.50
CA MET A 115 8.93 -7.72 -32.66
C MET A 115 9.93 -7.05 -33.61
N ARG A 116 9.78 -5.74 -33.85
CA ARG A 116 10.73 -4.98 -34.68
C ARG A 116 12.12 -4.89 -34.05
N LEU A 117 12.20 -4.70 -32.73
CA LEU A 117 13.46 -4.64 -32.00
C LEU A 117 14.16 -6.01 -31.95
N ALA A 118 13.40 -7.07 -31.66
CA ALA A 118 13.93 -8.42 -31.54
C ALA A 118 14.25 -9.08 -32.90
N GLY A 119 13.67 -8.58 -34.01
CA GLY A 119 13.90 -9.08 -35.36
C GLY A 119 13.40 -10.52 -35.60
N CYS A 120 12.51 -11.03 -34.74
CA CYS A 120 11.99 -12.39 -34.80
C CYS A 120 10.53 -12.43 -34.29
N ARG A 121 9.88 -13.60 -34.42
CA ARG A 121 8.53 -13.76 -33.87
C ARG A 121 8.60 -13.76 -32.36
N VAL A 122 7.60 -13.16 -31.72
CA VAL A 122 7.57 -13.03 -30.27
C VAL A 122 6.43 -13.88 -29.71
N ARG A 123 6.74 -14.67 -28.68
CA ARG A 123 5.77 -15.39 -27.86
C ARG A 123 5.77 -14.76 -26.48
N THR A 124 4.59 -14.34 -26.02
CA THR A 124 4.47 -13.56 -24.79
C THR A 124 4.11 -14.44 -23.59
N MET A 125 4.64 -14.05 -22.44
CA MET A 125 4.23 -14.52 -21.12
C MET A 125 3.96 -13.29 -20.25
N VAL A 126 3.04 -13.41 -19.29
CA VAL A 126 2.67 -12.28 -18.43
C VAL A 126 3.57 -12.24 -17.20
N ALA A 127 4.15 -11.08 -16.90
CA ALA A 127 4.85 -10.86 -15.65
C ALA A 127 4.64 -9.44 -15.13
N GLY A 128 4.88 -9.26 -13.83
CA GLY A 128 4.75 -7.96 -13.18
C GLY A 128 5.78 -6.93 -13.68
N VAL A 129 5.38 -5.67 -13.75
CA VAL A 129 6.24 -4.52 -14.12
C VAL A 129 7.47 -4.38 -13.23
N ASN A 130 7.31 -4.52 -11.92
CA ASN A 130 8.41 -4.41 -10.96
C ASN A 130 9.30 -5.66 -11.04
N ALA A 131 8.71 -6.85 -11.21
CA ALA A 131 9.46 -8.08 -11.43
C ALA A 131 10.35 -7.99 -12.68
N ILE A 132 9.80 -7.49 -13.79
CA ILE A 132 10.54 -7.27 -15.03
C ILE A 132 11.66 -6.25 -14.83
N ARG A 133 11.36 -5.08 -14.25
CA ARG A 133 12.37 -4.03 -14.00
C ARG A 133 13.52 -4.54 -13.13
N ARG A 134 13.22 -5.31 -12.08
CA ARG A 134 14.24 -5.94 -11.23
C ARG A 134 15.10 -6.92 -12.01
N ALA A 135 14.47 -7.79 -12.80
CA ALA A 135 15.20 -8.76 -13.62
C ALA A 135 16.09 -8.07 -14.67
N VAL A 136 15.60 -7.01 -15.33
CA VAL A 136 16.38 -6.23 -16.29
C VAL A 136 17.61 -5.60 -15.62
N ARG A 137 17.45 -4.99 -14.44
CA ARG A 137 18.59 -4.45 -13.65
C ARG A 137 19.62 -5.53 -13.31
N LYS A 138 19.16 -6.68 -12.84
CA LYS A 138 20.02 -7.82 -12.49
C LYS A 138 20.81 -8.34 -13.69
N TYR A 139 20.14 -8.63 -14.82
CA TYR A 139 20.76 -9.34 -15.95
C TYR A 139 21.50 -8.43 -16.93
N TYR A 140 21.08 -7.16 -17.10
CA TYR A 140 21.73 -6.23 -18.03
C TYR A 140 22.68 -5.24 -17.37
N PHE A 141 22.35 -4.77 -16.17
CA PHE A 141 23.12 -3.73 -15.49
C PHE A 141 24.02 -4.29 -14.38
N GLY A 142 23.88 -5.58 -14.05
CA GLY A 142 24.68 -6.23 -13.00
C GLY A 142 24.40 -5.68 -11.60
N GLU A 143 23.28 -4.97 -11.43
CA GLU A 143 22.85 -4.46 -10.13
C GLU A 143 22.17 -5.62 -9.38
N GLU A 144 22.82 -6.12 -8.34
CA GLU A 144 22.14 -6.94 -7.34
C GLU A 144 21.19 -6.03 -6.57
N VAL A 145 19.95 -5.96 -7.05
CA VAL A 145 18.87 -5.36 -6.28
C VAL A 145 18.57 -6.36 -5.17
N GLU A 146 19.14 -6.11 -3.98
CA GLU A 146 18.68 -6.75 -2.74
C GLU A 146 17.16 -6.63 -2.70
N GLU A 147 16.49 -7.71 -2.30
CA GLU A 147 15.07 -7.68 -2.07
C GLU A 147 14.80 -6.55 -1.06
N GLU A 148 14.31 -5.40 -1.52
CA GLU A 148 13.25 -4.71 -0.79
C GLU A 148 12.02 -5.62 -0.87
N GLY A 149 12.15 -6.80 -0.26
CA GLY A 149 11.04 -7.54 0.26
C GLY A 149 10.36 -6.56 1.18
N ILE A 150 9.28 -5.98 0.70
CA ILE A 150 8.22 -5.62 1.62
C ILE A 150 7.81 -6.98 2.18
N ASP A 151 8.46 -7.33 3.29
CA ASP A 151 7.92 -8.20 4.31
C ASP A 151 6.64 -7.50 4.77
N LEU A 152 5.60 -7.56 3.92
CA LEU A 152 4.26 -7.45 4.42
C LEU A 152 4.21 -8.63 5.37
N PRO A 153 4.17 -8.38 6.69
CA PRO A 153 3.99 -9.48 7.61
C PRO A 153 2.79 -10.28 7.10
N PRO A 154 2.82 -11.62 7.15
CA PRO A 154 1.60 -12.38 6.93
C PRO A 154 0.52 -11.68 7.76
N GLU A 155 -0.66 -11.47 7.19
CA GLU A 155 -1.72 -10.56 7.68
C GLU A 155 -2.08 -10.75 9.18
N ASP A 156 -1.57 -11.82 9.79
CA ASP A 156 -1.73 -12.27 11.17
C ASP A 156 -0.64 -11.84 12.19
N GLU A 157 0.54 -11.32 11.79
CA GLU A 157 1.64 -11.03 12.74
C GLU A 157 1.80 -9.53 13.07
N PHE A 158 0.91 -9.03 13.93
CA PHE A 158 1.01 -7.69 14.52
C PHE A 158 1.79 -7.76 15.85
N LYS A 159 3.02 -7.24 15.89
CA LYS A 159 3.84 -7.14 17.11
C LYS A 159 3.67 -5.80 17.80
N ILE A 160 3.14 -5.82 19.02
CA ILE A 160 3.10 -4.65 19.90
C ILE A 160 4.31 -4.72 20.85
N THR A 161 5.16 -3.70 20.80
CA THR A 161 6.29 -3.50 21.71
C THR A 161 5.98 -2.38 22.70
N ASP A 162 6.44 -2.54 23.94
CA ASP A 162 6.45 -1.45 24.93
C ASP A 162 7.58 -0.44 24.63
N MET A 163 7.52 0.76 25.19
CA MET A 163 8.54 1.84 25.12
C MET A 163 9.93 1.39 25.59
N SER A 164 10.03 0.22 26.24
CA SER A 164 11.27 -0.41 26.68
C SER A 164 11.86 -1.40 25.68
N GLY A 165 11.25 -1.57 24.50
CA GLY A 165 11.74 -2.43 23.41
C GLY A 165 11.44 -3.93 23.56
N ASN A 166 10.69 -4.32 24.60
CA ASN A 166 10.29 -5.72 24.80
C ASN A 166 8.99 -6.03 24.07
N THR A 167 8.94 -7.15 23.34
CA THR A 167 7.73 -7.63 22.66
C THR A 167 6.73 -8.14 23.67
N VAL A 168 5.56 -7.50 23.74
CA VAL A 168 4.51 -7.85 24.70
C VAL A 168 3.44 -8.74 24.05
N MET A 169 3.31 -8.76 22.71
CA MET A 169 2.24 -9.50 22.04
C MET A 169 2.60 -9.90 20.60
N THR A 170 2.20 -11.10 20.17
CA THR A 170 2.66 -11.70 18.89
C THR A 170 1.54 -12.13 17.93
N SER A 171 0.25 -12.17 18.29
CA SER A 171 -0.79 -12.59 17.33
C SER A 171 -2.21 -12.07 17.62
N ILE A 172 -2.88 -11.52 16.58
CA ILE A 172 -4.30 -11.09 16.59
C ILE A 172 -5.26 -12.24 16.95
N ASP A 173 -4.85 -13.45 16.58
CA ASP A 173 -5.61 -14.69 16.74
C ASP A 173 -5.71 -15.14 18.21
N GLN A 174 -4.74 -14.76 19.05
CA GLN A 174 -4.83 -14.93 20.50
C GLN A 174 -5.76 -13.90 21.14
N LEU A 175 -5.84 -12.69 20.58
CA LEU A 175 -6.73 -11.63 21.06
C LEU A 175 -8.20 -12.02 20.87
N ARG A 176 -8.57 -12.53 19.69
CA ARG A 176 -9.95 -12.99 19.42
C ARG A 176 -10.38 -14.12 20.35
N ARG A 177 -9.50 -15.11 20.56
CA ARG A 177 -9.76 -16.23 21.48
C ARG A 177 -9.85 -15.76 22.94
N GLN A 178 -9.01 -14.82 23.37
CA GLN A 178 -9.07 -14.25 24.72
C GLN A 178 -10.27 -13.33 24.93
N ASP A 179 -10.67 -12.54 23.93
CA ASP A 179 -11.85 -11.68 24.00
C ASP A 179 -13.16 -12.48 23.95
N GLU A 180 -13.21 -13.56 23.17
CA GLU A 180 -14.34 -14.49 23.20
C GLU A 180 -14.42 -15.25 24.53
N ALA A 181 -13.28 -15.64 25.10
CA ALA A 181 -13.22 -16.25 26.43
C ALA A 181 -13.58 -15.26 27.54
N ARG A 182 -13.13 -13.99 27.45
CA ARG A 182 -13.48 -12.90 28.37
C ARG A 182 -14.95 -12.52 28.25
N ARG A 183 -15.51 -12.47 27.04
CA ARG A 183 -16.95 -12.24 26.81
C ARG A 183 -17.80 -13.38 27.34
N ARG A 184 -17.37 -14.63 27.17
CA ARG A 184 -18.05 -15.81 27.77
C ARG A 184 -17.92 -15.82 29.29
N ALA A 185 -16.77 -15.45 29.84
CA ALA A 185 -16.56 -15.34 31.29
C ALA A 185 -17.33 -14.16 31.90
N GLN A 186 -17.42 -13.02 31.22
CA GLN A 186 -18.24 -11.87 31.62
C GLN A 186 -19.74 -12.17 31.49
N ALA A 187 -20.16 -12.92 30.46
CA ALA A 187 -21.54 -13.38 30.30
C ALA A 187 -21.93 -14.46 31.34
N ALA A 188 -20.97 -15.29 31.77
CA ALA A 188 -21.17 -16.23 32.88
C ALA A 188 -21.18 -15.51 34.24
N ALA A 189 -20.34 -14.48 34.42
CA ALA A 189 -20.28 -13.68 35.65
C ALA A 189 -21.51 -12.76 35.83
N SER A 190 -22.10 -12.27 34.74
CA SER A 190 -23.34 -11.47 34.79
C SER A 190 -24.59 -12.28 35.14
N ALA A 191 -24.54 -13.61 35.09
CA ALA A 191 -25.63 -14.49 35.50
C ALA A 191 -25.68 -14.75 37.03
N GLN A 192 -24.63 -14.39 37.78
CA GLN A 192 -24.53 -14.65 39.23
C GLN A 192 -24.19 -13.42 40.10
N ALA A 193 -24.13 -12.20 39.54
CA ALA A 193 -23.85 -10.99 40.33
C ALA A 193 -25.14 -10.25 40.72
N SER A 194 -25.34 -10.07 42.03
CA SER A 194 -26.31 -9.17 42.67
C SER A 194 -26.32 -7.75 42.05
N PRO A 195 -27.43 -6.99 42.17
CA PRO A 195 -27.58 -5.72 41.46
C PRO A 195 -26.45 -4.72 41.80
N SER A 196 -25.87 -4.17 40.73
CA SER A 196 -24.83 -3.14 40.78
C SER A 196 -25.27 -1.96 41.66
N PRO A 197 -24.40 -1.41 42.52
CA PRO A 197 -24.72 -0.19 43.25
C PRO A 197 -24.96 0.95 42.24
N PRO A 198 -25.83 1.92 42.58
CA PRO A 198 -26.15 3.02 41.68
C PRO A 198 -24.89 3.83 41.32
N PRO A 199 -24.86 4.46 40.13
CA PRO A 199 -23.75 5.30 39.71
C PRO A 199 -23.52 6.39 40.75
N ARG A 200 -22.30 6.47 41.29
CA ARG A 200 -21.93 7.56 42.19
C ARG A 200 -21.95 8.86 41.38
N SER A 201 -22.85 9.75 41.76
CA SER A 201 -22.99 11.13 41.24
C SER A 201 -21.77 12.01 41.44
N ASP A 202 -20.78 11.51 42.17
CA ASP A 202 -19.67 12.30 42.70
C ASP A 202 -18.44 12.23 41.79
N LEU A 203 -18.50 11.47 40.68
CA LEU A 203 -17.40 11.30 39.72
C LEU A 203 -17.19 12.52 38.80
N PHE A 204 -18.13 13.47 38.78
CA PHE A 204 -18.05 14.68 37.94
C PHE A 204 -18.19 15.98 38.75
N GLY A 205 -17.99 15.91 40.08
CA GLY A 205 -17.97 17.07 40.97
C GLY A 205 -16.56 17.62 41.15
N GLY A 206 -16.42 18.95 41.09
CA GLY A 206 -15.17 19.72 41.08
C GLY A 206 -14.04 19.19 41.96
N ASP A 207 -13.05 18.59 41.29
CA ASP A 207 -11.62 18.51 41.61
C ASP A 207 -10.99 17.35 40.81
N LEU A 208 -11.33 17.22 39.52
CA LEU A 208 -11.03 16.03 38.72
C LEU A 208 -9.55 15.91 38.32
N PHE A 209 -8.78 16.99 38.44
CA PHE A 209 -7.34 16.98 38.25
C PHE A 209 -6.72 18.01 39.17
N ASP A 210 -6.20 17.56 40.30
CA ASP A 210 -5.40 18.41 41.16
C ASP A 210 -4.03 18.59 40.48
N ILE A 211 -3.96 19.51 39.49
CA ILE A 211 -2.75 19.80 38.68
C ILE A 211 -1.57 20.17 39.58
N LYS A 212 -1.85 20.60 40.82
CA LYS A 212 -0.84 20.89 41.85
C LYS A 212 -0.21 19.64 42.47
N ALA A 213 -0.80 18.45 42.34
CA ALA A 213 -0.26 17.19 42.85
C ALA A 213 0.67 16.45 41.86
N LEU A 214 0.83 16.96 40.63
CA LEU A 214 1.69 16.34 39.61
C LEU A 214 3.16 16.34 40.03
N SER A 215 3.81 15.19 39.88
CA SER A 215 5.24 15.02 40.13
C SER A 215 6.07 15.93 39.21
N PRO A 216 7.31 16.29 39.61
CA PRO A 216 8.18 17.16 38.79
C PRO A 216 8.40 16.64 37.37
N GLN A 217 8.40 15.31 37.18
CA GLN A 217 8.57 14.68 35.87
C GLN A 217 7.31 14.80 34.99
N GLU A 218 6.11 14.71 35.58
CA GLU A 218 4.85 14.84 34.85
C GLU A 218 4.62 16.28 34.39
N ARG A 219 5.00 17.28 35.20
CA ARG A 219 4.98 18.70 34.81
C ARG A 219 5.93 19.01 33.67
N ALA A 220 7.13 18.41 33.67
CA ALA A 220 8.08 18.58 32.58
C ALA A 220 7.59 17.93 31.27
N ARG A 221 6.85 16.82 31.34
CA ARG A 221 6.21 16.20 30.17
C ARG A 221 5.05 17.05 29.66
N LEU A 222 4.23 17.61 30.55
CA LEU A 222 3.13 18.52 30.20
C LEU A 222 3.64 19.79 29.53
N SER A 223 4.66 20.44 30.07
CA SER A 223 5.26 21.64 29.45
C SER A 223 5.82 21.34 28.05
N LYS A 224 6.48 20.18 27.85
CA LYS A 224 6.94 19.78 26.51
C LYS A 224 5.78 19.54 25.54
N LEU A 225 4.67 18.98 26.03
CA LEU A 225 3.47 18.76 25.23
C LEU A 225 2.81 20.09 24.87
N GLU A 226 2.68 21.00 25.83
CA GLU A 226 2.18 22.36 25.63
C GLU A 226 3.04 23.11 24.61
N ASP A 227 4.37 23.08 24.74
CA ASP A 227 5.30 23.68 23.78
C ASP A 227 5.15 23.11 22.37
N HIS A 228 4.94 21.79 22.27
CA HIS A 228 4.74 21.12 20.99
C HIS A 228 3.39 21.51 20.37
N MET A 229 2.32 21.56 21.17
CA MET A 229 0.99 21.99 20.73
C MET A 229 0.98 23.46 20.29
N GLU A 230 1.69 24.34 21.00
CA GLU A 230 1.86 25.76 20.65
C GLU A 230 2.56 25.88 19.29
N LYS A 231 3.65 25.13 19.07
CA LYS A 231 4.35 25.09 17.78
C LYS A 231 3.45 24.57 16.65
N SER A 232 2.74 23.47 16.89
CA SER A 232 1.80 22.93 15.90
C SER A 232 0.68 23.91 15.55
N ARG A 233 0.18 24.67 16.54
CA ARG A 233 -0.84 25.71 16.33
C ARG A 233 -0.33 26.83 15.43
N ILE A 234 0.89 27.32 15.67
CA ILE A 234 1.50 28.38 14.86
C ILE A 234 1.69 27.90 13.41
N VAL A 235 2.23 26.70 13.22
CA VAL A 235 2.42 26.11 11.89
C VAL A 235 1.10 25.99 11.13
N LEU A 236 0.06 25.46 11.79
CA LEU A 236 -1.27 25.33 11.19
C LEU A 236 -1.85 26.70 10.82
N GLN A 237 -1.69 27.72 11.68
CA GLN A 237 -2.14 29.07 11.38
C GLN A 237 -1.41 29.65 10.16
N SER A 238 -0.09 29.49 10.06
CA SER A 238 0.69 29.95 8.91
C SER A 238 0.29 29.24 7.61
N VAL A 239 0.03 27.93 7.66
CA VAL A 239 -0.44 27.18 6.49
C VAL A 239 -1.84 27.65 6.07
N LEU A 240 -2.74 27.90 7.02
CA LEU A 240 -4.08 28.41 6.73
C LEU A 240 -4.04 29.82 6.12
N GLU A 241 -3.20 30.71 6.62
CA GLU A 241 -2.99 32.04 6.05
C GLU A 241 -2.45 31.95 4.61
N LEU A 242 -1.50 31.05 4.36
CA LEU A 242 -0.91 30.83 3.03
C LEU A 242 -1.91 30.25 2.03
N LEU A 243 -2.81 29.36 2.47
CA LEU A 243 -3.89 28.81 1.64
C LEU A 243 -4.93 29.88 1.26
N VAL A 244 -5.19 30.83 2.16
CA VAL A 244 -6.07 31.99 1.88
C VAL A 244 -5.39 32.95 0.90
N GLU A 245 -4.10 33.25 1.09
CA GLU A 245 -3.33 34.15 0.22
C GLU A 245 -3.22 33.60 -1.22
N LYS A 246 -3.05 32.29 -1.37
CA LYS A 246 -3.05 31.62 -2.69
C LYS A 246 -4.44 31.40 -3.29
N GLY A 247 -5.49 31.85 -2.61
CA GLY A 247 -6.88 31.76 -3.09
C GLY A 247 -7.47 30.34 -3.13
N VAL A 248 -6.81 29.37 -2.48
CA VAL A 248 -7.21 27.96 -2.46
C VAL A 248 -8.36 27.72 -1.47
N ALA A 249 -8.50 28.57 -0.45
CA ALA A 249 -9.58 28.49 0.54
C ALA A 249 -10.13 29.89 0.88
N ARG A 250 -11.46 30.02 1.01
CA ARG A 250 -12.08 31.26 1.51
C ARG A 250 -12.13 31.25 3.03
N ARG A 251 -11.89 32.41 3.66
CA ARG A 251 -11.83 32.58 5.12
C ARG A 251 -13.11 32.12 5.85
N GLU A 252 -14.25 32.15 5.16
CA GLU A 252 -15.56 31.73 5.67
C GLU A 252 -15.71 30.20 5.71
N GLU A 253 -15.18 29.46 4.73
CA GLU A 253 -15.25 28.00 4.62
C GLU A 253 -14.34 27.31 5.67
N LEU A 254 -13.19 27.92 5.98
CA LEU A 254 -12.31 27.44 7.05
C LEU A 254 -12.93 27.63 8.44
N ARG A 255 -13.73 28.70 8.63
CA ARG A 255 -14.41 28.98 9.90
C ARG A 255 -15.54 27.98 10.17
N SER A 256 -16.33 27.63 9.16
CA SER A 256 -17.41 26.65 9.30
C SER A 256 -16.90 25.22 9.53
N ALA A 257 -15.76 24.85 8.94
CA ALA A 257 -15.13 23.54 9.16
C ALA A 257 -14.62 23.33 10.59
N LEU A 258 -14.12 24.39 11.26
CA LEU A 258 -13.60 24.30 12.63
C LEU A 258 -14.71 24.27 13.69
N THR A 259 -15.84 24.93 13.47
CA THR A 259 -16.96 24.94 14.43
C THR A 259 -17.79 23.64 14.39
N ASN A 260 -17.84 22.94 13.26
CA ASN A 260 -18.64 21.70 13.13
C ASN A 260 -17.98 20.45 13.72
N ARG A 261 -16.72 20.53 14.18
CA ARG A 261 -15.96 19.38 14.69
C ARG A 261 -15.81 19.34 16.21
N SER A 262 -16.40 20.31 16.91
CA SER A 262 -16.37 20.44 18.39
C SER A 262 -17.73 20.17 19.05
N GLY A 263 -18.67 19.54 18.31
CA GLY A 263 -19.94 19.02 18.82
C GLY A 263 -19.92 17.50 18.97
#